data_AF-A0A4S8LRC0-F1
#
_entry.id   AF-A0A4S8LRC0-F1
#
_cell.length_a   1.000
_cell.length_b   1.000
_cell.length_c   1.000
_cell.angle_alpha   90.00
_cell.angle_beta   90.00
_cell.angle_gamma   90.00
#
_symmetry.space_group_name_H-M   'P 1'
#
loop_
_entity.id
_entity.type
_entity.pdbx_description
1 polymer ?
#
loop_
_entity_poly.entity_id
_entity_poly.type
_entity_poly.pdbx_seq_one_letter_code
_entity_poly.pdbx_strand_id
1 'polypeptide(L)'
;MLKGAFILGAAVLSSVLLKTLAQDQPAKCPGEFWTGWDNSQGEDPCTIAIQVGQSCDHSYDIVAASSGQYNNLVEDVACLCSTVFYALYDLCAQCQGAQTYAWKTYSLNCSHTFETEWPPTVPFPPRLAIPHYAFLPLASDGHIDFDAASKDNQPEVTADPQSTSPTSTSATTSATTSPEPTQTADSTTHTGAIAGGVVGGVLGLVILTALLFFVRRRLIQKKAIDSAGNGNAQPFSQWVTGPEQGSALRNSNGTETQRLYNPQDPTTFPVSVSRTAANQPGESNPFRPMNSMAEV
;
A
#
# COMPACT_ATOMS: atom_id res chain seq x y z
N MET A 1 21.60 -36.70 -11.14
CA MET A 1 20.82 -35.92 -10.14
C MET A 1 21.20 -34.43 -10.06
N LEU A 2 22.20 -33.92 -10.80
CA LEU A 2 22.67 -32.53 -10.68
C LEU A 2 21.92 -31.49 -11.54
N LYS A 3 21.05 -31.93 -12.48
CA LYS A 3 20.28 -31.02 -13.36
C LYS A 3 18.98 -30.48 -12.73
N GLY A 4 18.44 -31.15 -11.71
CA GLY A 4 17.19 -30.72 -11.03
C GLY A 4 17.40 -29.58 -10.03
N ALA A 5 18.58 -29.49 -9.41
CA ALA A 5 18.87 -28.49 -8.38
C ALA A 5 19.03 -27.06 -8.96
N PHE A 6 19.52 -26.92 -10.20
CA PHE A 6 19.65 -25.62 -10.85
C PHE A 6 18.31 -25.02 -11.28
N ILE A 7 17.34 -25.86 -11.67
CA ILE A 7 16.01 -25.41 -12.08
C ILE A 7 15.18 -24.98 -10.87
N LEU A 8 15.29 -25.71 -9.75
CA LEU A 8 14.66 -25.34 -8.48
C LEU A 8 15.26 -24.07 -7.86
N GLY A 9 16.58 -23.88 -7.95
CA GLY A 9 17.24 -22.66 -7.50
C GLY A 9 16.81 -21.41 -8.29
N ALA A 10 16.67 -21.52 -9.61
CA ALA A 10 16.21 -20.43 -10.46
C ALA A 10 14.73 -20.09 -10.23
N ALA A 11 13.86 -21.07 -10.00
CA ALA A 11 12.43 -20.85 -9.75
C ALA A 11 12.16 -20.20 -8.37
N VAL A 12 12.93 -20.56 -7.34
CA VAL A 12 12.80 -19.96 -5.99
C VAL A 12 13.41 -18.57 -5.95
N LEU A 13 14.56 -18.32 -6.59
CA LEU A 13 15.12 -16.98 -6.74
C LEU A 13 14.20 -16.07 -7.56
N SER A 14 13.56 -16.57 -8.62
CA SER A 14 12.58 -15.81 -9.40
C SER A 14 11.32 -15.50 -8.57
N SER A 15 10.80 -16.48 -7.82
CA SER A 15 9.60 -16.29 -6.99
C SER A 15 9.83 -15.35 -5.78
N VAL A 16 11.04 -15.30 -5.25
CA VAL A 16 11.42 -14.37 -4.17
C VAL A 16 11.75 -12.99 -4.74
N LEU A 17 12.42 -12.87 -5.89
CA LEU A 17 12.64 -11.58 -6.56
C LEU A 17 11.35 -10.92 -7.03
N LEU A 18 10.39 -11.69 -7.57
CA LEU A 18 9.09 -11.14 -7.99
C LEU A 18 8.24 -10.66 -6.79
N LYS A 19 8.39 -11.28 -5.61
CA LYS A 19 7.68 -10.84 -4.40
C LYS A 19 8.32 -9.62 -3.73
N THR A 20 9.63 -9.40 -3.91
CA THR A 20 10.34 -8.24 -3.32
C THR A 20 10.26 -6.95 -4.14
N LEU A 21 9.67 -6.96 -5.35
CA LEU A 21 9.53 -5.76 -6.19
C LEU A 21 8.10 -5.21 -6.27
N ALA A 22 7.11 -5.89 -5.66
CA ALA A 22 5.70 -5.56 -5.83
C ALA A 22 5.13 -4.58 -4.79
N GLN A 23 5.95 -4.03 -3.87
CA GLN A 23 5.46 -3.21 -2.76
C GLN A 23 5.69 -1.69 -2.87
N ASP A 24 6.30 -1.21 -3.96
CA ASP A 24 6.71 0.20 -4.06
C ASP A 24 6.52 0.73 -5.50
N GLN A 25 5.37 0.42 -6.10
CA GLN A 25 5.02 0.99 -7.40
C GLN A 25 4.04 2.15 -7.21
N PRO A 26 4.26 3.27 -7.92
CA PRO A 26 3.30 4.37 -7.95
C PRO A 26 1.92 3.86 -8.36
N ALA A 27 0.89 4.42 -7.75
CA ALA A 27 -0.48 4.08 -8.04
C ALA A 27 -0.80 4.42 -9.50
N LYS A 28 -1.49 3.49 -10.14
CA LYS A 28 -2.01 3.58 -11.49
C LYS A 28 -3.40 2.99 -11.53
N CYS A 29 -4.25 3.51 -12.40
CA CYS A 29 -5.53 2.89 -12.74
C CYS A 29 -5.36 1.90 -13.90
N PRO A 30 -5.43 0.58 -13.67
CA PRO A 30 -5.36 -0.39 -14.76
C PRO A 30 -6.71 -0.55 -15.47
N GLY A 31 -6.69 -0.56 -16.81
CA GLY A 31 -7.76 -1.12 -17.64
C GLY A 31 -8.59 -0.13 -18.44
N GLU A 32 -9.13 -0.61 -19.57
CA GLU A 32 -9.92 0.16 -20.54
C GLU A 32 -11.20 0.79 -19.96
N PHE A 33 -11.70 0.28 -18.84
CA PHE A 33 -12.90 0.84 -18.20
C PHE A 33 -12.64 2.23 -17.56
N TRP A 34 -11.39 2.52 -17.19
CA TRP A 34 -11.02 3.76 -16.52
C TRP A 34 -10.57 4.88 -17.47
N THR A 35 -10.43 4.59 -18.78
CA THR A 35 -9.93 5.56 -19.76
C THR A 35 -10.86 6.76 -19.99
N GLY A 36 -12.11 6.69 -19.53
CA GLY A 36 -13.05 7.82 -19.55
C GLY A 36 -12.77 8.88 -18.48
N TRP A 37 -11.80 8.64 -17.61
CA TRP A 37 -11.43 9.52 -16.49
C TRP A 37 -10.05 10.15 -16.64
N ASP A 38 -9.34 9.78 -17.70
CA ASP A 38 -8.03 10.33 -18.02
C ASP A 38 -8.16 11.79 -18.46
N ASN A 39 -7.10 12.58 -18.23
CA ASN A 39 -7.05 13.93 -18.79
C ASN A 39 -6.73 13.93 -20.29
N SER A 40 -6.77 15.10 -20.93
CA SER A 40 -6.40 15.28 -22.35
C SER A 40 -4.97 14.90 -22.69
N GLN A 41 -4.11 14.69 -21.68
CA GLN A 41 -2.73 14.25 -21.81
C GLN A 41 -2.58 12.73 -21.72
N GLY A 42 -3.69 12.00 -21.49
CA GLY A 42 -3.72 10.55 -21.33
C GLY A 42 -3.20 10.08 -19.97
N GLU A 43 -3.22 10.96 -18.96
CA GLU A 43 -2.84 10.62 -17.59
C GLU A 43 -4.05 10.13 -16.81
N ASP A 44 -3.89 8.99 -16.15
CA ASP A 44 -4.93 8.40 -15.34
C ASP A 44 -5.11 9.14 -14.00
N PRO A 45 -6.28 9.02 -13.33
CA PRO A 45 -6.57 9.73 -12.08
C PRO A 45 -5.52 9.58 -10.98
N CYS A 46 -4.86 8.42 -10.85
CA CYS A 46 -3.78 8.24 -9.88
C CYS A 46 -2.56 9.09 -10.24
N THR A 47 -2.20 9.14 -11.51
CA THR A 47 -1.08 9.97 -12.00
C THR A 47 -1.35 11.44 -11.76
N ILE A 48 -2.57 11.91 -12.08
CA ILE A 48 -2.97 13.30 -11.87
C ILE A 48 -2.94 13.63 -10.37
N ALA A 49 -3.46 12.75 -9.51
CA ALA A 49 -3.41 12.94 -8.06
C ALA A 49 -1.97 13.08 -7.54
N ILE A 50 -1.05 12.22 -8.00
CA ILE A 50 0.38 12.30 -7.66
C ILE A 50 0.95 13.67 -8.07
N GLN A 51 0.69 14.13 -9.29
CA GLN A 51 1.20 15.43 -9.77
C GLN A 51 0.61 16.62 -9.04
N VAL A 52 -0.67 16.55 -8.66
CA VAL A 52 -1.29 17.55 -7.78
C VAL A 52 -0.60 17.60 -6.42
N GLY A 53 -0.37 16.45 -5.78
CA GLY A 53 0.36 16.39 -4.51
C GLY A 53 1.81 16.89 -4.64
N GLN A 54 2.44 16.66 -5.80
CA GLN A 54 3.77 17.16 -6.14
C GLN A 54 3.87 18.68 -6.25
N SER A 55 2.73 19.37 -6.31
CA SER A 55 2.67 20.84 -6.23
C SER A 55 2.93 21.35 -4.80
N CYS A 56 2.74 20.52 -3.77
CA CYS A 56 3.13 20.83 -2.40
C CYS A 56 4.48 20.26 -2.01
N ASP A 57 4.73 19.00 -2.37
CA ASP A 57 5.99 18.31 -2.10
C ASP A 57 6.39 17.51 -3.33
N HIS A 58 7.47 17.90 -4.01
CA HIS A 58 7.97 17.21 -5.20
C HIS A 58 8.26 15.71 -5.00
N SER A 59 8.41 15.25 -3.76
CA SER A 59 8.59 13.83 -3.43
C SER A 59 7.29 13.08 -3.13
N TYR A 60 6.14 13.77 -3.21
CA TYR A 60 4.83 13.17 -3.00
C TYR A 60 4.58 12.03 -4.00
N ASP A 61 4.11 10.91 -3.46
CA ASP A 61 3.73 9.73 -4.23
C ASP A 61 2.56 9.03 -3.55
N ILE A 62 1.78 8.30 -4.34
CA ILE A 62 0.70 7.43 -3.88
C ILE A 62 1.15 6.02 -4.20
N VAL A 63 1.39 5.20 -3.18
CA VAL A 63 1.76 3.79 -3.38
C VAL A 63 0.51 2.97 -3.69
N ALA A 64 0.57 2.10 -4.69
CA ALA A 64 -0.56 1.26 -5.09
C ALA A 64 -1.16 0.45 -3.90
N ALA A 65 -2.49 0.41 -3.82
CA ALA A 65 -3.18 -0.25 -2.72
C ALA A 65 -2.85 -1.76 -2.65
N SER A 66 -2.43 -2.22 -1.46
CA SER A 66 -2.18 -3.64 -1.19
C SER A 66 -3.31 -4.32 -0.40
N SER A 67 -4.16 -3.55 0.29
CA SER A 67 -5.16 -4.06 1.25
C SER A 67 -6.61 -3.64 0.97
N GLY A 68 -6.94 -3.21 -0.25
CA GLY A 68 -8.31 -2.77 -0.60
C GLY A 68 -8.77 -1.49 0.12
N GLN A 69 -7.88 -0.83 0.88
CA GLN A 69 -8.16 0.42 1.57
C GLN A 69 -6.87 1.24 1.63
N TYR A 70 -6.99 2.52 1.31
CA TYR A 70 -6.01 3.55 1.61
C TYR A 70 -6.28 4.09 3.02
N ASN A 71 -5.36 3.80 3.96
CA ASN A 71 -5.54 4.08 5.38
C ASN A 71 -4.85 5.37 5.87
N ASN A 72 -4.27 6.15 4.98
CA ASN A 72 -3.50 7.33 5.38
C ASN A 72 -4.45 8.51 5.61
N LEU A 73 -4.45 9.03 6.84
CA LEU A 73 -4.96 10.38 7.09
C LEU A 73 -3.99 11.38 6.45
N VAL A 74 -4.53 12.46 5.91
CA VAL A 74 -3.71 13.47 5.23
C VAL A 74 -2.90 14.28 6.24
N GLU A 75 -1.75 14.77 5.80
CA GLU A 75 -0.99 15.81 6.51
C GLU A 75 -1.61 17.19 6.28
N ASP A 76 -1.39 18.14 7.19
CA ASP A 76 -1.92 19.51 7.11
C ASP A 76 -1.20 20.34 6.02
N VAL A 77 -1.43 19.99 4.77
CA VAL A 77 -0.76 20.52 3.58
C VAL A 77 -1.81 21.01 2.59
N ALA A 78 -1.71 22.28 2.17
CA ALA A 78 -2.78 23.00 1.47
C ALA A 78 -3.36 22.26 0.24
N CYS A 79 -2.54 21.72 -0.67
CA CYS A 79 -3.06 20.97 -1.82
C CYS A 79 -3.67 19.62 -1.44
N LEU A 80 -3.12 18.93 -0.43
CA LEU A 80 -3.66 17.64 0.02
C LEU A 80 -4.97 17.82 0.81
N CYS A 81 -5.14 18.99 1.45
CA CYS A 81 -6.35 19.45 2.12
C CYS A 81 -7.37 20.13 1.17
N SER A 82 -7.25 19.92 -0.14
CA SER A 82 -8.25 20.35 -1.12
C SER A 82 -9.15 19.19 -1.55
N THR A 83 -10.44 19.47 -1.80
CA THR A 83 -11.33 18.46 -2.38
C THR A 83 -10.94 18.11 -3.81
N VAL A 84 -10.19 18.98 -4.50
CA VAL A 84 -9.64 18.74 -5.85
C VAL A 84 -8.66 17.56 -5.83
N PHE A 85 -7.67 17.61 -4.92
CA PHE A 85 -6.76 16.49 -4.71
C PHE A 85 -7.54 15.24 -4.26
N TYR A 86 -8.43 15.40 -3.28
CA TYR A 86 -9.15 14.27 -2.71
C TYR A 86 -10.07 13.56 -3.70
N ALA A 87 -10.74 14.29 -4.60
CA ALA A 87 -11.57 13.66 -5.64
C ALA A 87 -10.73 12.75 -6.56
N LEU A 88 -9.54 13.19 -6.98
CA LEU A 88 -8.62 12.39 -7.78
C LEU A 88 -8.05 11.21 -6.99
N TYR A 89 -7.74 11.41 -5.71
CA TYR A 89 -7.25 10.38 -4.80
C TYR A 89 -8.32 9.29 -4.53
N ASP A 90 -9.57 9.69 -4.30
CA ASP A 90 -10.68 8.79 -4.10
C ASP A 90 -11.01 8.00 -5.37
N LEU A 91 -10.98 8.66 -6.51
CA LEU A 91 -11.13 8.01 -7.81
C LEU A 91 -9.98 7.01 -8.09
N CYS A 92 -8.75 7.40 -7.75
CA CYS A 92 -7.59 6.52 -7.81
C CYS A 92 -7.75 5.28 -6.91
N ALA A 93 -8.26 5.45 -5.69
CA ALA A 93 -8.53 4.30 -4.82
C ALA A 93 -9.53 3.34 -5.47
N GLN A 94 -10.65 3.87 -5.97
CA GLN A 94 -11.70 3.07 -6.57
C GLN A 94 -11.24 2.37 -7.85
N CYS A 95 -10.39 3.01 -8.65
CA CYS A 95 -9.83 2.38 -9.84
C CYS A 95 -8.90 1.19 -9.53
N GLN A 96 -8.30 1.18 -8.34
CA GLN A 96 -7.50 0.07 -7.85
C GLN A 96 -8.30 -0.98 -7.08
N GLY A 97 -9.63 -0.84 -7.02
CA GLY A 97 -10.49 -1.70 -6.21
C GLY A 97 -10.26 -1.49 -4.71
N ALA A 98 -9.79 -0.31 -4.33
CA ALA A 98 -9.61 0.12 -2.95
C ALA A 98 -10.62 1.23 -2.60
N GLN A 99 -10.69 1.56 -1.31
CA GLN A 99 -11.49 2.66 -0.80
C GLN A 99 -10.63 3.65 -0.02
N THR A 100 -11.11 4.88 0.11
CA THR A 100 -10.55 5.90 1.01
C THR A 100 -11.46 6.08 2.24
N TYR A 101 -11.02 6.91 3.18
CA TYR A 101 -11.94 7.46 4.18
C TYR A 101 -12.74 8.61 3.56
N ALA A 102 -14.04 8.67 3.84
CA ALA A 102 -14.87 9.83 3.48
C ALA A 102 -14.21 11.16 3.88
N TRP A 103 -14.46 12.21 3.10
CA TRP A 103 -13.79 13.52 3.21
C TRP A 103 -13.66 14.04 4.64
N LYS A 104 -14.75 13.99 5.42
CA LYS A 104 -14.77 14.44 6.81
C LYS A 104 -13.73 13.74 7.71
N THR A 105 -13.45 12.47 7.44
CA THR A 105 -12.44 11.69 8.18
C THR A 105 -11.07 11.90 7.59
N TYR A 106 -10.96 11.95 6.26
CA TYR A 106 -9.72 12.23 5.54
C TYR A 106 -9.10 13.57 5.97
N SER A 107 -9.91 14.64 6.06
CA SER A 107 -9.47 16.00 6.34
C SER A 107 -9.35 16.36 7.83
N LEU A 108 -9.39 15.37 8.75
CA LEU A 108 -9.36 15.63 10.20
C LEU A 108 -8.13 16.40 10.68
N ASN A 109 -6.99 16.25 10.00
CA ASN A 109 -5.75 16.93 10.34
C ASN A 109 -5.58 18.28 9.62
N CYS A 110 -6.48 18.63 8.70
CA CYS A 110 -6.40 19.88 7.95
C CYS A 110 -6.86 21.05 8.82
N SER A 111 -5.99 22.03 9.04
CA SER A 111 -6.36 23.29 9.70
C SER A 111 -7.25 24.15 8.80
N HIS A 112 -7.02 24.08 7.48
CA HIS A 112 -7.79 24.76 6.46
C HIS A 112 -8.06 23.83 5.29
N THR A 113 -9.31 23.81 4.83
CA THR A 113 -9.75 23.02 3.67
C THR A 113 -10.14 23.93 2.52
N PHE A 114 -9.87 23.47 1.30
CA PHE A 114 -10.25 24.16 0.06
C PHE A 114 -11.29 23.30 -0.67
N GLU A 115 -12.51 23.80 -0.76
CA GLU A 115 -13.62 23.05 -1.36
C GLU A 115 -13.89 23.55 -2.78
N THR A 116 -13.88 22.65 -3.75
CA THR A 116 -14.14 22.91 -5.18
C THR A 116 -13.20 23.93 -5.82
N GLU A 117 -12.07 24.23 -5.17
CA GLU A 117 -11.13 25.24 -5.62
C GLU A 117 -9.68 24.81 -5.40
N TRP A 118 -8.79 25.40 -6.20
CA TRP A 118 -7.36 25.24 -6.04
C TRP A 118 -6.84 26.17 -4.93
N PRO A 119 -6.01 25.69 -3.98
CA PRO A 119 -5.47 26.54 -2.93
C PRO A 119 -4.67 27.73 -3.51
N PRO A 120 -5.01 28.98 -3.16
CA PRO A 120 -4.47 30.17 -3.83
C PRO A 120 -2.97 30.40 -3.59
N THR A 121 -2.40 29.79 -2.54
CA THR A 121 -0.97 29.89 -2.21
C THR A 121 -0.13 28.77 -2.80
N VAL A 122 -0.76 27.73 -3.36
CA VAL A 122 -0.06 26.62 -4.00
C VAL A 122 0.12 26.94 -5.49
N PRO A 123 1.35 26.93 -6.03
CA PRO A 123 1.55 27.09 -7.47
C PRO A 123 0.80 26.00 -8.24
N PHE A 124 0.08 26.37 -9.29
CA PHE A 124 -0.56 25.38 -10.15
C PHE A 124 0.52 24.55 -10.88
N PRO A 125 0.41 23.20 -10.91
CA PRO A 125 1.41 22.34 -11.52
C PRO A 125 1.62 22.67 -13.01
N PRO A 126 2.85 22.97 -13.44
CA PRO A 126 3.10 23.37 -14.81
C PRO A 126 2.85 22.20 -15.75
N ARG A 127 2.12 22.44 -16.84
CA ARG A 127 1.79 21.45 -17.88
C ARG A 127 0.97 20.27 -17.38
N LEU A 128 0.27 20.40 -16.26
CA LEU A 128 -0.78 19.47 -15.87
C LEU A 128 -2.13 20.01 -16.33
N ALA A 129 -2.94 19.15 -16.94
CA ALA A 129 -4.36 19.40 -17.13
C ALA A 129 -5.15 18.62 -16.08
N ILE A 130 -5.80 19.34 -15.16
CA ILE A 130 -6.65 18.73 -14.13
C ILE A 130 -8.07 18.65 -14.68
N PRO A 131 -8.67 17.45 -14.80
CA PRO A 131 -10.04 17.31 -15.25
C PRO A 131 -11.01 18.13 -14.39
N HIS A 132 -11.94 18.84 -15.02
CA HIS A 132 -12.86 19.71 -14.29
C HIS A 132 -13.74 18.95 -13.30
N TYR A 133 -14.02 17.67 -13.55
CA TYR A 133 -14.78 16.84 -12.62
C TYR A 133 -14.17 16.80 -11.20
N ALA A 134 -12.85 17.00 -11.06
CA ALA A 134 -12.17 17.05 -9.77
C ALA A 134 -12.56 18.29 -8.94
N PHE A 135 -13.07 19.34 -9.59
CA PHE A 135 -13.53 20.57 -8.95
C PHE A 135 -15.03 20.55 -8.62
N LEU A 136 -15.74 19.47 -8.92
CA LEU A 136 -17.15 19.34 -8.54
C LEU A 136 -17.31 19.08 -7.04
N PRO A 137 -18.47 19.44 -6.45
CA PRO A 137 -18.79 19.03 -5.09
C PRO A 137 -18.76 17.52 -4.92
N LEU A 138 -18.30 17.06 -3.76
CA LEU A 138 -18.36 15.65 -3.39
C LEU A 138 -19.81 15.20 -3.16
N ALA A 139 -20.05 13.89 -3.28
CA ALA A 139 -21.32 13.29 -2.92
C ALA A 139 -21.59 13.42 -1.41
N SER A 140 -22.85 13.21 -1.02
CA SER A 140 -23.29 13.34 0.39
C SER A 140 -22.63 12.35 1.36
N ASP A 141 -22.05 11.26 0.85
CA ASP A 141 -21.25 10.30 1.61
C ASP A 141 -19.80 10.75 1.82
N GLY A 142 -19.39 11.87 1.21
CA GLY A 142 -18.05 12.43 1.30
C GLY A 142 -17.05 11.78 0.33
N HIS A 143 -17.53 11.11 -0.73
CA HIS A 143 -16.71 10.55 -1.80
C HIS A 143 -16.92 11.29 -3.12
N ILE A 144 -16.13 10.97 -4.15
CA ILE A 144 -16.36 11.53 -5.49
C ILE A 144 -17.78 11.16 -5.99
N ASP A 145 -18.51 12.16 -6.49
CA ASP A 145 -19.82 11.93 -7.10
C ASP A 145 -19.65 11.46 -8.55
N PHE A 146 -19.66 10.15 -8.77
CA PHE A 146 -19.53 9.56 -10.12
C PHE A 146 -20.64 10.01 -11.07
N ASP A 147 -21.85 10.25 -10.57
CA ASP A 147 -22.99 10.64 -11.39
C ASP A 147 -22.85 12.08 -11.89
N ALA A 148 -22.34 12.98 -11.06
CA ALA A 148 -22.04 14.35 -11.46
C ALA A 148 -20.79 14.39 -12.35
N ALA A 149 -19.73 13.70 -11.95
CA ALA A 149 -18.46 13.69 -12.66
C ALA A 149 -18.56 13.09 -14.06
N SER A 150 -19.29 11.99 -14.24
CA SER A 150 -19.48 11.36 -15.57
C SER A 150 -20.32 12.20 -16.54
N LYS A 151 -21.09 13.18 -16.04
CA LYS A 151 -21.89 14.10 -16.86
C LYS A 151 -21.16 15.43 -17.09
N ASP A 152 -20.01 15.63 -16.47
CA ASP A 152 -19.23 16.84 -16.64
C ASP A 152 -18.70 16.94 -18.06
N ASN A 153 -18.80 18.14 -18.63
CA ASN A 153 -18.36 18.44 -19.99
C ASN A 153 -17.61 19.78 -20.03
N GLN A 154 -17.14 20.26 -18.89
CA GLN A 154 -16.35 21.47 -18.79
C GLN A 154 -14.89 21.21 -19.19
N PRO A 155 -14.19 22.24 -19.71
CA PRO A 155 -12.79 22.11 -20.06
C PRO A 155 -11.93 21.90 -18.82
N GLU A 156 -10.83 21.17 -19.01
CA GLU A 156 -9.84 20.94 -17.97
C GLU A 156 -9.17 22.24 -17.51
N VAL A 157 -8.80 22.26 -16.23
CA VAL A 157 -8.12 23.41 -15.62
C VAL A 157 -6.62 23.23 -15.84
N THR A 158 -5.97 24.26 -16.38
CA THR A 158 -4.52 24.29 -16.63
C THR A 158 -3.91 25.57 -16.06
N ALA A 159 -2.58 25.58 -15.88
CA ALA A 159 -1.83 26.79 -15.58
C ALA A 159 -1.72 27.72 -16.81
N ASP A 160 -2.83 28.17 -17.38
CA ASP A 160 -2.78 29.27 -18.35
C ASP A 160 -2.50 30.58 -17.56
N PRO A 161 -1.62 31.49 -18.02
CA PRO A 161 -1.24 32.70 -17.30
C PRO A 161 -2.37 33.74 -17.18
N GLN A 162 -3.61 33.38 -17.51
CA GLN A 162 -4.77 34.25 -17.44
C GLN A 162 -6.02 33.45 -17.05
N SER A 163 -6.17 33.12 -15.77
CA SER A 163 -7.44 33.24 -15.02
C SER A 163 -7.36 32.49 -13.70
N THR A 164 -7.04 33.21 -12.63
CA THR A 164 -7.37 32.79 -11.26
C THR A 164 -8.87 33.00 -11.01
N SER A 165 -9.54 31.95 -10.52
CA SER A 165 -10.88 31.90 -9.88
C SER A 165 -12.06 31.45 -10.77
N PRO A 166 -12.71 30.29 -10.49
CA PRO A 166 -14.06 30.01 -10.97
C PRO A 166 -15.07 30.76 -10.10
N THR A 167 -15.42 32.00 -10.49
CA THR A 167 -16.64 32.63 -9.98
C THR A 167 -17.82 32.13 -10.81
N SER A 168 -18.68 31.30 -10.20
CA SER A 168 -20.02 31.01 -10.74
C SER A 168 -20.81 32.29 -10.91
N THR A 169 -21.22 32.67 -12.13
CA THR A 169 -22.52 33.31 -12.44
C THR A 169 -22.75 33.35 -13.97
N SER A 170 -23.88 32.76 -14.38
CA SER A 170 -24.73 32.99 -15.56
C SER A 170 -24.14 33.41 -16.91
N ALA A 171 -24.55 32.62 -17.92
CA ALA A 171 -24.48 32.91 -19.34
C ALA A 171 -24.86 34.35 -19.72
N THR A 172 -24.04 34.96 -20.57
CA THR A 172 -24.51 35.86 -21.63
C THR A 172 -23.54 35.77 -22.81
N THR A 173 -24.09 35.40 -23.95
CA THR A 173 -23.49 35.31 -25.27
C THR A 173 -22.89 36.66 -25.68
N SER A 174 -21.65 36.68 -26.17
CA SER A 174 -21.18 37.66 -27.16
C SER A 174 -19.94 37.13 -27.87
N ALA A 175 -20.09 36.86 -29.16
CA ALA A 175 -19.00 36.50 -30.06
C ALA A 175 -18.17 37.72 -30.42
N THR A 176 -16.84 37.60 -30.43
CA THR A 176 -15.95 38.45 -31.24
C THR A 176 -14.68 37.67 -31.58
N THR A 177 -14.46 37.48 -32.88
CA THR A 177 -13.31 36.87 -33.54
C THR A 177 -12.14 37.85 -33.67
N SER A 178 -10.89 37.44 -33.42
CA SER A 178 -9.69 37.92 -34.14
C SER A 178 -8.42 37.09 -33.80
N PRO A 179 -7.41 36.98 -34.70
CA PRO A 179 -6.53 35.81 -34.79
C PRO A 179 -5.16 35.89 -34.09
N GLU A 180 -4.60 34.69 -33.94
CA GLU A 180 -3.29 34.21 -33.46
C GLU A 180 -2.05 34.85 -34.13
N PRO A 181 -0.88 34.80 -33.45
CA PRO A 181 0.34 34.39 -34.15
C PRO A 181 1.11 33.25 -33.44
N THR A 182 1.42 32.25 -34.27
CA THR A 182 2.18 31.02 -34.02
C THR A 182 3.64 31.29 -33.63
N GLN A 183 4.16 30.59 -32.61
CA GLN A 183 5.60 30.41 -32.42
C GLN A 183 5.93 28.97 -32.03
N THR A 184 6.65 28.31 -32.94
CA THR A 184 7.24 26.97 -32.83
C THR A 184 8.48 27.00 -31.93
N ALA A 185 8.60 26.05 -30.99
CA ALA A 185 9.88 25.75 -30.34
C ALA A 185 10.04 24.24 -30.13
N ASP A 186 11.12 23.72 -30.72
CA ASP A 186 11.52 22.31 -30.77
C ASP A 186 11.89 21.73 -29.39
N SER A 187 11.45 20.50 -29.13
CA SER A 187 11.86 19.72 -27.96
C SER A 187 13.06 18.82 -28.30
N THR A 188 14.12 18.85 -27.47
CA THR A 188 15.21 17.88 -27.53
C THR A 188 15.21 17.07 -26.23
N THR A 189 14.88 15.78 -26.34
CA THR A 189 14.73 14.87 -25.19
C THR A 189 16.02 14.07 -24.99
N HIS A 190 16.65 14.20 -23.82
CA HIS A 190 17.90 13.52 -23.44
C HIS A 190 17.69 12.04 -23.03
N THR A 191 16.97 11.27 -23.85
CA THR A 191 16.64 9.85 -23.61
C THR A 191 17.88 8.95 -23.54
N GLY A 192 19.00 9.36 -24.13
CA GLY A 192 20.22 8.54 -24.20
C GLY A 192 20.95 8.32 -22.87
N ALA A 193 20.83 9.24 -21.91
CA ALA A 193 21.57 9.14 -20.64
C ALA A 193 20.94 8.16 -19.64
N ILE A 194 19.61 8.02 -19.69
CA ILE A 194 18.84 7.19 -18.74
C ILE A 194 18.90 5.70 -19.13
N ALA A 195 18.98 5.39 -20.43
CA ALA A 195 19.07 4.00 -20.90
C ALA A 195 20.44 3.35 -20.64
N GLY A 196 21.52 4.13 -20.49
CA GLY A 196 22.88 3.60 -20.31
C GLY A 196 23.18 3.02 -18.93
N GLY A 197 22.56 3.58 -17.88
CA GLY A 197 22.84 3.19 -16.49
C GLY A 197 22.39 1.76 -16.14
N VAL A 198 21.22 1.36 -16.66
CA VAL A 198 20.58 0.09 -16.27
C VAL A 198 21.35 -1.12 -16.84
N VAL A 199 21.85 -1.01 -18.07
CA VAL A 199 22.62 -2.08 -18.71
C VAL A 199 23.99 -2.27 -18.03
N GLY A 200 24.62 -1.17 -17.61
CA GLY A 200 25.89 -1.22 -16.86
C GLY A 200 25.73 -1.83 -15.47
N GLY A 201 24.64 -1.50 -14.75
CA GLY A 201 24.36 -2.03 -13.42
C GLY A 201 24.17 -3.55 -13.41
N VAL A 202 23.38 -4.08 -14.35
CA VAL A 202 23.10 -5.53 -14.42
C VAL A 202 24.38 -6.33 -14.72
N LEU A 203 25.20 -5.87 -15.68
CA LEU A 203 26.48 -6.51 -15.99
C LEU A 203 27.46 -6.47 -14.79
N GLY A 204 27.55 -5.32 -14.11
CA GLY A 204 28.39 -5.17 -12.94
C GLY A 204 28.00 -6.09 -11.79
N LEU A 205 26.70 -6.24 -11.53
CA LEU A 205 26.19 -7.06 -10.43
C LEU A 205 26.39 -8.57 -10.67
N VAL A 206 26.27 -9.02 -11.93
CA VAL A 206 26.58 -10.42 -12.31
C VAL A 206 28.05 -10.74 -12.09
N ILE A 207 28.95 -9.83 -12.46
CA ILE A 207 30.40 -10.04 -12.28
C ILE A 207 30.75 -10.04 -10.79
N LEU A 208 30.21 -9.11 -10.01
CA LEU A 208 30.51 -9.00 -8.58
C LEU A 208 30.03 -10.24 -7.80
N THR A 209 28.83 -10.74 -8.09
CA THR A 209 28.28 -11.95 -7.44
C THR A 209 29.07 -13.20 -7.83
N ALA A 210 29.47 -13.35 -9.10
CA ALA A 210 30.30 -14.45 -9.54
C ALA A 210 31.68 -14.45 -8.85
N LEU A 211 32.28 -13.28 -8.68
CA LEU A 211 33.58 -13.11 -8.04
C LEU A 211 33.52 -13.44 -6.54
N LEU A 212 32.48 -12.95 -5.84
CA LEU A 212 32.23 -13.30 -4.44
C LEU A 212 32.00 -14.81 -4.25
N PHE A 213 31.20 -15.42 -5.12
CA PHE A 213 30.97 -16.88 -5.07
C PHE A 213 32.26 -17.67 -5.30
N PHE A 214 33.07 -17.26 -6.27
CA PHE A 214 34.33 -17.92 -6.58
C PHE A 214 35.35 -17.80 -5.45
N VAL A 215 35.47 -16.63 -4.81
CA VAL A 215 36.34 -16.42 -3.65
C VAL A 215 35.86 -17.26 -2.46
N ARG A 216 34.56 -17.26 -2.13
CA ARG A 216 34.02 -18.11 -1.04
C ARG A 216 34.26 -19.59 -1.31
N ARG A 217 34.05 -20.05 -2.55
CA ARG A 217 34.32 -21.44 -2.94
C ARG A 217 35.79 -21.80 -2.77
N ARG A 218 36.71 -20.91 -3.14
CA ARG A 218 38.15 -21.14 -2.95
C ARG A 218 38.57 -21.12 -1.47
N LEU A 219 37.95 -20.28 -0.64
CA LEU A 219 38.24 -20.23 0.79
C LEU A 219 37.71 -21.47 1.54
N ILE A 220 36.56 -22.01 1.14
CA ILE A 220 36.01 -23.23 1.75
C ILE A 220 36.87 -24.45 1.41
N GLN A 221 37.46 -24.52 0.21
CA GLN A 221 38.40 -25.60 -0.14
C GLN A 221 39.75 -25.52 0.59
N LYS A 222 40.08 -24.38 1.21
CA LYS A 222 41.26 -24.24 2.07
C LYS A 222 41.03 -24.66 3.52
N LYS A 223 39.79 -24.93 3.94
CA LYS A 223 39.49 -25.42 5.31
C LYS A 223 39.58 -26.95 5.47
N ALA A 224 40.03 -27.68 4.44
CA ALA A 224 40.27 -29.12 4.53
C ALA A 224 41.69 -29.51 5.00
N ILE A 225 42.57 -28.53 5.22
CA ILE A 225 43.94 -28.76 5.75
C ILE A 225 44.16 -27.77 6.90
N ASP A 226 43.38 -27.90 7.99
CA ASP A 226 43.67 -27.25 9.30
C ASP A 226 42.78 -27.79 10.44
N SER A 227 42.12 -28.96 10.26
CA SER A 227 41.33 -29.58 11.33
C SER A 227 41.76 -31.03 11.56
N ALA A 228 43.02 -31.19 11.96
CA ALA A 228 43.49 -32.38 12.67
C ALA A 228 43.75 -31.97 14.12
N GLY A 229 42.75 -32.16 14.98
CA GLY A 229 42.91 -31.96 16.42
C GLY A 229 41.65 -31.45 17.10
N ASN A 230 40.66 -32.30 17.30
CA ASN A 230 40.19 -32.68 18.64
C ASN A 230 38.99 -33.62 18.49
N GLY A 231 39.14 -34.85 18.97
CA GLY A 231 38.14 -35.89 18.87
C GLY A 231 37.00 -35.68 19.87
N ASN A 232 35.78 -35.94 19.39
CA ASN A 232 34.68 -36.65 20.07
C ASN A 232 33.32 -36.14 19.57
N ALA A 233 32.83 -36.74 18.50
CA ALA A 233 31.40 -36.88 18.24
C ALA A 233 31.21 -38.09 17.32
N GLN A 234 30.92 -39.25 17.91
CA GLN A 234 30.39 -40.40 17.18
C GLN A 234 28.97 -40.06 16.68
N PRO A 235 28.59 -40.39 15.43
CA PRO A 235 27.22 -40.30 14.99
C PRO A 235 26.48 -41.56 15.45
N PHE A 236 25.63 -41.45 16.48
CA PHE A 236 24.76 -42.56 16.85
C PHE A 236 23.56 -42.61 15.90
N SER A 237 23.67 -43.44 14.87
CA SER A 237 22.53 -44.00 14.15
C SER A 237 22.25 -45.39 14.70
N GLN A 238 21.19 -45.56 15.48
CA GLN A 238 20.63 -46.89 15.72
C GLN A 238 19.11 -46.82 15.84
N TRP A 239 18.45 -47.32 14.82
CA TRP A 239 17.02 -47.54 14.76
C TRP A 239 16.72 -48.86 15.48
N VAL A 240 15.94 -48.81 16.56
CA VAL A 240 15.37 -49.99 17.21
C VAL A 240 13.88 -50.03 16.87
N THR A 241 13.48 -51.03 16.09
CA THR A 241 12.08 -51.38 15.85
C THR A 241 11.60 -52.30 16.98
N GLY A 242 10.62 -51.82 17.76
CA GLY A 242 9.87 -52.62 18.74
C GLY A 242 8.37 -52.34 18.59
N PRO A 243 7.49 -53.31 18.89
CA PRO A 243 6.05 -53.18 18.67
C PRO A 243 5.38 -52.39 19.81
N GLU A 244 4.37 -51.62 19.43
CA GLU A 244 3.25 -51.14 20.26
C GLU A 244 3.56 -50.62 21.68
N GLN A 245 3.63 -49.29 21.82
CA GLN A 245 2.83 -48.50 22.78
C GLN A 245 3.20 -47.01 22.65
N GLY A 246 2.19 -46.14 22.69
CA GLY A 246 2.21 -44.75 22.22
C GLY A 246 3.38 -43.88 22.69
N SER A 247 4.01 -43.21 21.72
CA SER A 247 5.06 -42.22 21.93
C SER A 247 4.46 -40.84 22.24
N ALA A 248 4.39 -40.48 23.53
CA ALA A 248 4.23 -39.10 23.98
C ALA A 248 5.59 -38.38 23.94
N LEU A 249 5.69 -37.30 23.16
CA LEU A 249 6.83 -36.38 23.22
C LEU A 249 6.70 -35.52 24.48
N ARG A 250 7.56 -35.79 25.47
CA ARG A 250 7.60 -35.05 26.75
C ARG A 250 8.46 -33.80 26.58
N ASN A 251 7.83 -32.62 26.61
CA ASN A 251 8.53 -31.34 26.71
C ASN A 251 8.67 -30.95 28.19
N SER A 252 9.85 -30.45 28.56
CA SER A 252 10.20 -30.01 29.91
C SER A 252 9.61 -28.61 30.17
N ASN A 253 8.30 -28.54 30.36
CA ASN A 253 7.61 -27.48 31.10
C ASN A 253 6.15 -27.93 31.25
N GLY A 254 5.73 -28.16 32.50
CA GLY A 254 4.49 -28.87 32.86
C GLY A 254 3.19 -28.14 32.54
N THR A 255 2.84 -28.03 31.27
CA THR A 255 1.49 -27.73 30.80
C THR A 255 1.16 -28.59 29.58
N GLU A 256 0.26 -29.54 29.81
CA GLU A 256 -0.55 -30.38 28.92
C GLU A 256 -0.32 -30.25 27.40
N THR A 257 0.22 -31.31 26.78
CA THR A 257 0.28 -31.47 25.32
C THR A 257 -1.14 -31.59 24.76
N GLN A 258 -1.58 -30.63 23.95
CA GLN A 258 -2.85 -30.75 23.21
C GLN A 258 -2.81 -32.01 22.34
N ARG A 259 -3.75 -32.93 22.59
CA ARG A 259 -3.97 -34.12 21.76
C ARG A 259 -4.39 -33.69 20.36
N LEU A 260 -3.88 -34.38 19.34
CA LEU A 260 -4.27 -34.20 17.95
C LEU A 260 -5.76 -34.53 17.80
N TYR A 261 -6.55 -33.58 17.29
CA TYR A 261 -8.01 -33.70 17.16
C TYR A 261 -8.39 -34.92 16.32
N ASN A 262 -9.19 -35.82 16.91
CA ASN A 262 -9.69 -37.01 16.25
C ASN A 262 -11.24 -37.01 16.29
N PRO A 263 -11.92 -36.76 15.16
CA PRO A 263 -13.39 -36.66 15.14
C PRO A 263 -14.13 -37.97 15.43
N GLN A 264 -13.44 -39.12 15.51
CA GLN A 264 -14.02 -40.41 15.89
C GLN A 264 -13.82 -40.73 17.39
N ASP A 265 -13.06 -39.91 18.13
CA ASP A 265 -12.82 -40.06 19.57
C ASP A 265 -13.33 -38.82 20.33
N PRO A 266 -14.48 -38.93 21.04
CA PRO A 266 -15.10 -37.80 21.72
C PRO A 266 -14.27 -37.25 22.90
N THR A 267 -13.25 -37.97 23.34
CA THR A 267 -12.33 -37.48 24.38
C THR A 267 -11.31 -36.46 23.86
N THR A 268 -11.28 -36.24 22.54
CA THR A 268 -10.41 -35.24 21.89
C THR A 268 -11.13 -33.93 21.55
N PHE A 269 -12.42 -33.80 21.89
CA PHE A 269 -13.11 -32.52 21.76
C PHE A 269 -12.53 -31.48 22.71
N PRO A 270 -12.27 -30.25 22.24
CA PRO A 270 -11.76 -29.20 23.11
C PRO A 270 -12.81 -28.87 24.19
N VAL A 271 -12.42 -28.99 25.45
CA VAL A 271 -13.21 -28.48 26.58
C VAL A 271 -13.16 -26.96 26.56
N SER A 272 -14.32 -26.32 26.42
CA SER A 272 -14.48 -24.87 26.53
C SER A 272 -14.09 -24.43 27.94
N VAL A 273 -12.92 -23.80 28.10
CA VAL A 273 -12.55 -23.18 29.38
C VAL A 273 -13.36 -21.89 29.53
N SER A 274 -14.49 -21.98 30.21
CA SER A 274 -15.23 -20.82 30.71
C SER A 274 -14.34 -20.06 31.69
N ARG A 275 -13.91 -18.85 31.30
CA ARG A 275 -13.22 -17.91 32.19
C ARG A 275 -14.21 -17.44 33.27
N THR A 276 -14.04 -17.95 34.50
CA THR A 276 -14.56 -17.27 35.69
C THR A 276 -13.55 -17.37 36.83
N ALA A 277 -13.37 -16.23 37.48
CA ALA A 277 -12.40 -15.87 38.51
C ALA A 277 -12.33 -16.79 39.74
N ALA A 278 -11.16 -16.80 40.40
CA ALA A 278 -10.97 -16.37 41.80
C ALA A 278 -9.63 -16.89 42.37
N ASN A 279 -8.86 -16.00 43.00
CA ASN A 279 -8.26 -16.22 44.33
C ASN A 279 -7.52 -14.95 44.81
N GLN A 280 -8.26 -14.05 45.48
CA GLN A 280 -7.75 -13.24 46.59
C GLN A 280 -8.31 -13.85 47.89
N PRO A 281 -7.53 -13.92 48.98
CA PRO A 281 -8.06 -14.21 50.30
C PRO A 281 -8.24 -12.92 51.14
N GLY A 282 -9.34 -12.89 51.90
CA GLY A 282 -9.68 -11.85 52.90
C GLY A 282 -10.75 -10.88 52.39
N GLU A 283 -11.83 -10.55 53.08
CA GLU A 283 -12.25 -10.84 54.45
C GLU A 283 -13.72 -10.38 54.57
N SER A 284 -14.52 -11.12 55.36
CA SER A 284 -15.80 -10.74 55.98
C SER A 284 -16.91 -10.04 55.16
N ASN A 285 -18.04 -10.75 54.98
CA ASN A 285 -19.36 -10.14 54.77
C ASN A 285 -20.33 -10.70 55.82
N PRO A 286 -20.95 -9.88 56.69
CA PRO A 286 -22.13 -10.27 57.44
C PRO A 286 -23.38 -9.52 56.96
N PHE A 287 -24.33 -10.30 56.46
CA PHE A 287 -25.78 -10.09 56.42
C PHE A 287 -26.37 -8.80 57.03
N ARG A 288 -27.11 -8.05 56.19
CA ARG A 288 -28.51 -7.66 56.49
C ARG A 288 -29.24 -7.13 55.24
N PRO A 289 -30.39 -7.68 54.86
CA PRO A 289 -31.40 -6.97 54.08
C PRO A 289 -32.34 -6.21 55.03
N MET A 290 -32.64 -4.95 54.71
CA MET A 290 -33.78 -4.24 55.29
C MET A 290 -34.82 -3.91 54.21
N ASN A 291 -36.07 -4.15 54.59
CA ASN A 291 -37.29 -4.09 53.82
C ASN A 291 -37.63 -2.69 53.26
N SER A 292 -38.25 -2.71 52.06
CA SER A 292 -39.58 -2.18 51.68
C SER A 292 -40.26 -1.04 52.47
N MET A 293 -40.96 -0.18 51.69
CA MET A 293 -42.07 0.76 51.98
C MET A 293 -41.66 2.18 52.45
N ALA A 294 -42.30 3.31 52.10
CA ALA A 294 -43.37 3.74 51.19
C ALA A 294 -43.36 5.31 51.11
N GLU A 295 -44.08 5.88 50.13
CA GLU A 295 -44.68 7.24 49.98
C GLU A 295 -44.14 8.45 50.78
N VAL A 296 -43.84 9.56 50.09
CA VAL A 296 -44.72 10.72 49.77
C VAL A 296 -44.16 11.43 48.55
#